data_AF-A0A8J1WAL7-F1
#
_entry.id   AF-A0A8J1WAL7-F1
#
_cell.length_a   1.000
_cell.length_b   1.000
_cell.length_c   1.000
_cell.angle_alpha   90.00
_cell.angle_beta   90.00
_cell.angle_gamma   90.00
#
_symmetry.space_group_name_H-M   'P 1'
#
loop_
_entity.id
_entity.type
_entity.pdbx_description
1 polymer ?
#
loop_
_entity_poly.entity_id
_entity_poly.type
_entity_poly.pdbx_seq_one_letter_code
_entity_poly.pdbx_strand_id
1 'polypeptide(L)'
;MLLAVCAQLRIPVFIVGKPGSSKSLGKAIVQDVMIGSSSPVPLFRRDEDFGRTAFQTNQCSPHSTAKSILDIFQKASKVQHQLVQKRVNEEIAVVVLDEVGLAEESQHLPLKALHPLLETGISPDGHFGQQITDKVAFMGLSNWNLDPAKMNRAILVMREELNREEMIRTGRAIFRHEGSLLFGASRTDPNDQPGTRTEREQPEERDVSTSYGLRDFYSFLKMLDQRADEWHRANSASNVTPEILHEAKLAALAYCVKRNFGGISAELQKTAQERLLPYLDNLSQADPDGKNPVRYPLLLPRGRSTGGLGLVNVLQTKGILGKEVALVFGSSFPEDGSLAFLNRCIDKVKHGLESGEVVVLVNAAKIYEAVYDALNQYYTVFAGQKYVNLGLGNDHAKVQVASTAKLVILEPEPQLLDTPLLNRMEKYALSPEDLLSNEEKN
;
A
#
# COMPACT_ATOMS: atom_id res chain seq x y z
N MET A 1 1.31 0.18 -22.22
CA MET A 1 1.93 -0.31 -23.48
C MET A 1 3.36 -0.80 -23.27
N LEU A 2 4.29 0.01 -22.77
CA LEU A 2 5.71 -0.39 -22.60
C LEU A 2 5.90 -1.73 -21.87
N LEU A 3 5.29 -1.89 -20.69
CA LEU A 3 5.37 -3.15 -19.93
C LEU A 3 4.89 -4.38 -20.71
N ALA A 4 3.83 -4.23 -21.51
CA ALA A 4 3.30 -5.31 -22.33
C ALA A 4 4.28 -5.69 -23.45
N VAL A 5 4.92 -4.70 -24.09
CA VAL A 5 5.95 -4.92 -25.11
C VAL A 5 7.18 -5.59 -24.50
N CYS A 6 7.65 -5.12 -23.33
CA CYS A 6 8.76 -5.74 -22.62
C CYS A 6 8.46 -7.19 -22.24
N ALA A 7 7.23 -7.48 -21.79
CA ALA A 7 6.79 -8.85 -21.52
C ALA A 7 6.82 -9.71 -22.78
N GLN A 8 6.21 -9.24 -23.87
CA GLN A 8 6.16 -9.95 -25.16
C GLN A 8 7.55 -10.30 -25.69
N LEU A 9 8.45 -9.33 -25.65
CA LEU A 9 9.82 -9.48 -26.16
C LEU A 9 10.79 -10.07 -25.13
N ARG A 10 10.32 -10.39 -23.91
CA ARG A 10 11.13 -10.82 -22.77
C ARG A 10 12.33 -9.90 -22.50
N ILE A 11 12.15 -8.60 -22.75
CA ILE A 11 13.14 -7.58 -22.44
C ILE A 11 12.99 -7.25 -20.95
N PRO A 12 14.03 -7.45 -20.12
CA PRO A 12 13.99 -7.10 -18.71
C PRO A 12 13.67 -5.61 -18.53
N VAL A 13 12.76 -5.29 -17.61
CA VAL A 13 12.43 -3.90 -17.28
C VAL A 13 12.47 -3.66 -15.78
N PHE A 14 13.09 -2.55 -15.38
CA PHE A 14 12.98 -2.01 -14.03
C PHE A 14 12.11 -0.75 -14.04
N ILE A 15 11.13 -0.68 -13.16
CA ILE A 15 10.37 0.53 -12.90
C ILE A 15 10.74 1.04 -11.51
N VAL A 16 11.34 2.22 -11.48
CA VAL A 16 11.82 2.87 -10.26
C VAL A 16 11.07 4.18 -10.06
N GLY A 17 10.65 4.48 -8.84
CA GLY A 17 10.08 5.77 -8.48
C GLY A 17 9.42 5.75 -7.12
N LYS A 18 8.99 6.89 -6.59
CA LYS A 18 8.49 6.96 -5.21
C LYS A 18 7.23 6.09 -4.95
N PRO A 19 6.94 5.71 -3.70
CA PRO A 19 5.70 5.02 -3.36
C PRO A 19 4.46 5.76 -3.88
N GLY A 20 3.53 5.03 -4.51
CA GLY A 20 2.32 5.63 -5.10
C GLY A 20 2.49 6.18 -6.52
N SER A 21 3.65 6.02 -7.17
CA SER A 21 3.87 6.41 -8.57
C SER A 21 3.25 5.45 -9.63
N SER A 22 2.23 4.68 -9.24
CA SER A 22 1.45 3.77 -10.11
C SER A 22 2.24 2.60 -10.75
N LYS A 23 3.38 2.21 -10.18
CA LYS A 23 4.20 1.08 -10.67
C LYS A 23 3.46 -0.27 -10.61
N SER A 24 3.00 -0.65 -9.41
CA SER A 24 2.26 -1.90 -9.19
C SER A 24 0.91 -1.88 -9.92
N LEU A 25 0.29 -0.70 -10.08
CA LEU A 25 -0.91 -0.54 -10.92
C LEU A 25 -0.61 -0.83 -12.40
N GLY A 26 0.52 -0.34 -12.92
CA GLY A 26 0.94 -0.64 -14.29
C GLY A 26 1.12 -2.14 -14.53
N LYS A 27 1.75 -2.85 -13.58
CA LYS A 27 1.85 -4.32 -13.59
C LYS A 27 0.46 -4.97 -13.58
N ALA A 28 -0.42 -4.57 -12.65
CA ALA A 28 -1.77 -5.13 -12.52
C ALA A 28 -2.59 -4.96 -13.81
N ILE A 29 -2.55 -3.78 -14.43
CA ILE A 29 -3.22 -3.54 -15.71
C ILE A 29 -2.72 -4.52 -16.78
N VAL A 30 -1.41 -4.72 -16.90
CA VAL A 30 -0.85 -5.68 -17.87
C VAL A 30 -1.33 -7.10 -17.57
N GLN A 31 -1.31 -7.50 -16.30
CA GLN A 31 -1.78 -8.81 -15.86
C GLN A 31 -3.28 -9.02 -16.17
N ASP A 32 -4.10 -7.98 -16.07
CA ASP A 32 -5.55 -8.06 -16.31
C ASP A 32 -5.91 -8.02 -17.80
N VAL A 33 -5.10 -7.36 -18.64
CA VAL A 33 -5.39 -7.22 -20.08
C VAL A 33 -4.67 -8.23 -20.96
N MET A 34 -3.48 -8.71 -20.58
CA MET A 34 -2.74 -9.73 -21.35
C MET A 34 -3.16 -11.14 -20.92
N ILE A 35 -4.44 -11.46 -21.11
CA ILE A 35 -5.05 -12.75 -20.78
C ILE A 35 -5.52 -13.54 -22.02
N GLY A 36 -5.03 -13.15 -23.21
CA GLY A 36 -5.37 -13.76 -24.50
C GLY A 36 -6.78 -13.41 -24.97
N SER A 37 -7.44 -14.35 -25.63
CA SER A 37 -8.82 -14.21 -26.16
C SER A 37 -9.86 -13.65 -25.17
N SER A 38 -9.68 -13.86 -23.86
CA SER A 38 -10.54 -13.33 -22.79
C SER A 38 -10.31 -11.84 -22.46
N SER A 39 -9.35 -11.17 -23.10
CA SER A 39 -9.00 -9.78 -22.79
C SER A 39 -10.17 -8.82 -23.02
N PRO A 40 -10.40 -7.83 -22.15
CA PRO A 40 -11.39 -6.78 -22.42
C PRO A 40 -10.96 -5.85 -23.57
N VAL A 41 -9.68 -5.84 -23.95
CA VAL A 41 -9.11 -4.91 -24.94
C VAL A 41 -8.80 -5.66 -26.25
N PRO A 42 -9.37 -5.24 -27.40
CA PRO A 42 -9.19 -5.96 -28.67
C PRO A 42 -7.74 -6.20 -29.09
N LEU A 43 -6.83 -5.28 -28.77
CA LEU A 43 -5.39 -5.41 -29.06
C LEU A 43 -4.75 -6.65 -28.42
N PHE A 44 -5.20 -7.04 -27.21
CA PHE A 44 -4.64 -8.17 -26.47
C PHE A 44 -5.45 -9.47 -26.61
N ARG A 45 -6.48 -9.48 -27.47
CA ARG A 45 -7.20 -10.70 -27.87
C ARG A 45 -6.57 -11.40 -29.07
N ARG A 46 -5.75 -10.68 -29.83
CA ARG A 46 -5.12 -11.19 -31.04
C ARG A 46 -3.86 -11.94 -30.64
N ASP A 47 -3.97 -13.25 -30.64
CA ASP A 47 -2.90 -14.18 -30.26
C ASP A 47 -1.62 -14.01 -31.13
N GLU A 48 -1.73 -13.38 -32.30
CA GLU A 48 -0.61 -13.07 -33.19
C GLU A 48 0.25 -11.88 -32.72
N ASP A 49 -0.32 -10.92 -31.99
CA ASP A 49 0.37 -9.67 -31.61
C ASP A 49 0.91 -9.73 -30.16
N PHE A 50 0.12 -10.28 -29.23
CA PHE A 50 0.46 -10.35 -27.81
C PHE A 50 0.03 -11.68 -27.20
N GLY A 51 0.97 -12.35 -26.52
CA GLY A 51 0.69 -13.52 -25.72
C GLY A 51 -0.03 -13.17 -24.42
N ARG A 52 -0.88 -14.08 -23.96
CA ARG A 52 -1.29 -14.23 -22.58
C ARG A 52 -0.08 -14.32 -21.64
N THR A 53 -0.21 -13.76 -20.45
CA THR A 53 0.87 -13.70 -19.46
C THR A 53 0.54 -14.52 -18.22
N ALA A 54 1.54 -15.22 -17.70
CA ALA A 54 1.48 -15.98 -16.45
C ALA A 54 2.44 -15.37 -15.43
N PHE A 55 1.93 -14.49 -14.58
CA PHE A 55 2.72 -13.75 -13.60
C PHE A 55 3.13 -14.61 -12.39
N GLN A 56 4.41 -14.60 -12.06
CA GLN A 56 4.99 -15.13 -10.83
C GLN A 56 5.61 -13.95 -10.07
N THR A 57 5.01 -13.54 -8.95
CA THR A 57 5.49 -12.37 -8.18
C THR A 57 6.13 -12.78 -6.88
N ASN A 58 7.31 -12.24 -6.60
CA ASN A 58 7.97 -12.30 -5.29
C ASN A 58 8.09 -10.87 -4.75
N GLN A 59 7.74 -10.65 -3.49
CA GLN A 59 8.02 -9.38 -2.83
C GLN A 59 9.41 -9.47 -2.18
N CYS A 60 10.26 -8.50 -2.50
CA CYS A 60 11.59 -8.38 -1.92
C CYS A 60 11.54 -7.61 -0.60
N SER A 61 12.54 -7.85 0.23
CA SER A 61 12.75 -7.25 1.54
C SER A 61 14.25 -7.18 1.84
N PRO A 62 14.69 -6.47 2.90
CA PRO A 62 16.08 -6.45 3.33
C PRO A 62 16.66 -7.83 3.70
N HIS A 63 15.80 -8.84 3.85
CA HIS A 63 16.19 -10.20 4.23
C HIS A 63 16.10 -11.19 3.05
N SER A 64 15.81 -10.70 1.86
CA SER A 64 15.71 -11.53 0.66
C SER A 64 17.01 -12.29 0.37
N THR A 65 16.89 -13.57 0.01
CA THR A 65 18.04 -14.44 -0.29
C THR A 65 18.14 -14.71 -1.79
N ALA A 66 19.33 -15.08 -2.26
CA ALA A 66 19.51 -15.49 -3.66
C ALA A 66 18.61 -16.70 -4.00
N LYS A 67 18.39 -17.59 -3.02
CA LYS A 67 17.52 -18.76 -3.17
C LYS A 67 16.07 -18.37 -3.48
N SER A 68 15.49 -17.37 -2.80
CA SER A 68 14.10 -16.98 -3.07
C SER A 68 13.92 -16.44 -4.49
N ILE A 69 14.92 -15.72 -5.02
CA ILE A 69 14.96 -15.27 -6.42
C ILE A 69 15.10 -16.47 -7.37
N LEU A 70 16.02 -17.38 -7.12
CA LEU A 70 16.20 -18.57 -7.95
C LEU A 70 14.96 -19.45 -7.98
N ASP A 71 14.31 -19.67 -6.83
CA ASP A 71 13.11 -20.50 -6.71
C ASP A 71 11.96 -19.92 -7.55
N ILE A 72 11.77 -18.60 -7.58
CA ILE A 72 10.71 -18.01 -8.40
C ILE A 72 11.02 -18.07 -9.89
N PHE A 73 12.27 -17.86 -10.29
CA PHE A 73 12.69 -18.04 -11.67
C PHE A 73 12.57 -19.51 -12.12
N GLN A 74 12.93 -20.46 -11.26
CA GLN A 74 12.76 -21.88 -11.56
C GLN A 74 11.28 -22.24 -11.75
N LYS A 75 10.39 -21.72 -10.88
CA LYS A 75 8.94 -21.91 -11.03
C LYS A 75 8.44 -21.34 -12.36
N ALA A 76 8.82 -20.10 -12.68
CA ALA A 76 8.42 -19.45 -13.94
C ALA A 76 9.00 -20.16 -15.17
N SER A 77 10.24 -20.64 -15.11
CA SER A 77 10.90 -21.38 -16.19
C SER A 77 10.20 -22.73 -16.43
N LYS A 78 9.80 -23.44 -15.38
CA LYS A 78 8.99 -24.67 -15.51
C LYS A 78 7.64 -24.39 -16.18
N VAL A 79 6.96 -23.31 -15.79
CA VAL A 79 5.73 -22.87 -16.45
C VAL A 79 6.01 -22.58 -17.92
N GLN A 80 7.01 -21.77 -18.24
CA GLN A 80 7.40 -21.45 -19.62
C GLN A 80 7.68 -22.71 -20.46
N HIS A 81 8.43 -23.66 -19.91
CA HIS A 81 8.78 -24.90 -20.59
C HIS A 81 7.54 -25.73 -20.93
N GLN A 82 6.62 -25.89 -19.98
CA GLN A 82 5.36 -26.61 -20.20
C GLN A 82 4.49 -25.95 -21.29
N LEU A 83 4.54 -24.62 -21.38
CA LEU A 83 3.78 -23.85 -22.37
C LEU A 83 4.36 -24.03 -23.78
N VAL A 84 5.69 -23.95 -23.91
CA VAL A 84 6.40 -24.18 -25.19
C VAL A 84 6.13 -25.59 -25.71
N GLN A 85 6.19 -26.62 -24.86
CA GLN A 85 5.93 -28.00 -25.26
C GLN A 85 4.49 -28.23 -25.77
N LYS A 86 3.51 -27.56 -25.17
CA LYS A 86 2.09 -27.66 -25.58
C LYS A 86 1.80 -26.92 -26.90
N ARG A 87 2.80 -26.27 -27.52
CA ARG A 87 2.65 -25.37 -28.68
C ARG A 87 1.57 -24.30 -28.48
N VAL A 88 1.33 -23.92 -27.22
CA VAL A 88 0.55 -22.74 -26.91
C VAL A 88 1.53 -21.58 -27.12
N ASN A 89 1.63 -21.10 -28.36
CA ASN A 89 2.51 -19.98 -28.76
C ASN A 89 2.11 -18.64 -28.12
N GLU A 90 1.19 -18.70 -27.17
CA GLU A 90 0.40 -17.58 -26.70
C GLU A 90 0.64 -17.33 -25.21
N GLU A 91 1.42 -18.13 -24.47
CA GLU A 91 1.64 -17.88 -23.05
C GLU A 91 3.10 -17.55 -22.70
N ILE A 92 3.29 -16.46 -21.95
CA ILE A 92 4.57 -15.93 -21.50
C ILE A 92 4.60 -15.91 -19.98
N ALA A 93 5.50 -16.70 -19.39
CA ALA A 93 5.78 -16.61 -17.96
C ALA A 93 6.54 -15.31 -17.66
N VAL A 94 6.04 -14.55 -16.69
CA VAL A 94 6.61 -13.26 -16.27
C VAL A 94 7.02 -13.36 -14.81
N VAL A 95 8.30 -13.20 -14.51
CA VAL A 95 8.79 -13.01 -13.14
C VAL A 95 8.69 -11.55 -12.76
N VAL A 96 8.10 -11.28 -11.60
CA VAL A 96 8.05 -9.95 -11.00
C VAL A 96 8.75 -9.96 -9.65
N LEU A 97 9.74 -9.10 -9.48
CA LEU A 97 10.30 -8.78 -8.18
C LEU A 97 9.74 -7.43 -7.74
N ASP A 98 8.82 -7.43 -6.78
CA ASP A 98 8.28 -6.21 -6.20
C ASP A 98 9.20 -5.71 -5.07
N GLU A 99 9.30 -4.41 -4.88
CA GLU A 99 10.19 -3.76 -3.91
C GLU A 99 11.67 -4.24 -3.99
N VAL A 100 12.17 -4.50 -5.20
CA VAL A 100 13.51 -5.06 -5.45
C VAL A 100 14.66 -4.21 -4.86
N GLY A 101 14.45 -2.90 -4.67
CA GLY A 101 15.41 -2.03 -3.99
C GLY A 101 15.71 -2.44 -2.55
N LEU A 102 14.75 -3.02 -1.83
CA LEU A 102 14.99 -3.52 -0.47
C LEU A 102 15.95 -4.71 -0.46
N ALA A 103 15.94 -5.53 -1.52
CA ALA A 103 16.88 -6.64 -1.66
C ALA A 103 18.31 -6.20 -1.99
N GLU A 104 18.53 -4.95 -2.39
CA GLU A 104 19.88 -4.37 -2.55
C GLU A 104 20.54 -4.11 -1.19
N GLU A 105 19.74 -3.73 -0.18
CA GLU A 105 20.21 -3.52 1.21
C GLU A 105 20.48 -4.83 1.95
N SER A 106 20.12 -5.97 1.35
CA SER A 106 20.28 -7.27 1.99
C SER A 106 21.74 -7.69 2.12
N GLN A 107 22.10 -8.16 3.32
CA GLN A 107 23.42 -8.74 3.60
C GLN A 107 23.72 -9.98 2.75
N HIS A 108 22.68 -10.64 2.20
CA HIS A 108 22.82 -11.84 1.36
C HIS A 108 23.14 -11.54 -0.11
N LEU A 109 23.18 -10.27 -0.52
CA LEU A 109 23.45 -9.83 -1.89
C LEU A 109 22.65 -10.63 -2.97
N PRO A 110 21.32 -10.80 -2.78
CA PRO A 110 20.52 -11.73 -3.57
C PRO A 110 20.47 -11.37 -5.05
N LEU A 111 20.57 -10.08 -5.38
CA LEU A 111 20.45 -9.56 -6.74
C LEU A 111 21.63 -9.94 -7.64
N LYS A 112 22.75 -10.44 -7.10
CA LYS A 112 23.84 -11.01 -7.93
C LYS A 112 23.36 -12.21 -8.77
N ALA A 113 22.38 -12.96 -8.25
CA ALA A 113 21.80 -14.09 -8.98
C ALA A 113 21.04 -13.66 -10.25
N LEU A 114 20.63 -12.38 -10.36
CA LEU A 114 19.86 -11.90 -11.52
C LEU A 114 20.68 -11.79 -12.80
N HIS A 115 22.00 -11.58 -12.73
CA HIS A 115 22.79 -11.29 -13.94
C HIS A 115 22.65 -12.37 -15.03
N PRO A 116 22.92 -13.67 -14.77
CA PRO A 116 22.73 -14.69 -15.79
C PRO A 116 21.26 -14.91 -16.14
N LEU A 117 20.35 -14.76 -15.17
CA LEU A 117 18.91 -14.93 -15.40
C LEU A 117 18.33 -13.90 -16.38
N LEU A 118 18.79 -12.65 -16.32
CA LEU A 118 18.33 -11.58 -17.22
C LEU A 118 18.99 -11.66 -18.60
N GLU A 119 20.27 -12.02 -18.66
CA GLU A 119 21.03 -12.15 -19.91
C GLU A 119 20.61 -13.40 -20.69
N THR A 120 20.87 -14.58 -20.13
CA THR A 120 20.74 -15.87 -20.83
C THR A 120 19.46 -16.61 -20.47
N GLY A 121 18.84 -16.29 -19.33
CA GLY A 121 17.71 -17.05 -18.79
C GLY A 121 18.13 -18.34 -18.07
N ILE A 122 19.44 -18.63 -18.01
CA ILE A 122 20.01 -19.81 -17.37
C ILE A 122 20.36 -19.47 -15.92
N SER A 123 20.10 -20.40 -15.00
CA SER A 123 20.52 -20.25 -13.61
C SER A 123 22.05 -20.25 -13.47
N PRO A 124 22.63 -19.58 -12.45
CA PRO A 124 24.08 -19.53 -12.26
C PRO A 124 24.76 -20.90 -12.15
N ASP A 125 24.02 -21.90 -11.68
CA ASP A 125 24.42 -23.29 -11.49
C ASP A 125 24.02 -24.22 -12.66
N GLY A 126 23.34 -23.69 -13.68
CA GLY A 126 22.91 -24.46 -14.87
C GLY A 126 21.76 -25.45 -14.63
N HIS A 127 21.16 -25.46 -13.43
CA HIS A 127 20.07 -26.39 -13.09
C HIS A 127 18.73 -26.07 -13.78
N PHE A 128 18.50 -24.84 -14.24
CA PHE A 128 17.30 -24.49 -15.02
C PHE A 128 17.57 -23.41 -16.07
N GLY A 129 16.64 -23.29 -17.04
CA GLY A 129 16.76 -22.35 -18.15
C GLY A 129 17.67 -22.83 -19.28
N GLN A 130 17.97 -24.13 -19.37
CA GLN A 130 18.96 -24.70 -20.28
C GLN A 130 18.67 -24.47 -21.77
N GLN A 131 17.42 -24.18 -22.13
CA GLN A 131 17.04 -23.79 -23.49
C GLN A 131 16.69 -22.31 -23.54
N ILE A 132 17.05 -21.63 -24.63
CA ILE A 132 16.67 -20.22 -24.86
C ILE A 132 15.13 -20.04 -24.77
N THR A 133 14.37 -21.06 -25.16
CA THR A 133 12.90 -21.09 -25.07
C THR A 133 12.35 -21.07 -23.65
N ASP A 134 13.17 -21.43 -22.66
CA ASP A 134 12.80 -21.40 -21.24
C ASP A 134 12.98 -20.02 -20.61
N LYS A 135 13.52 -19.04 -21.38
CA LYS A 135 13.69 -17.66 -20.90
C LYS A 135 12.32 -17.06 -20.58
N VAL A 136 12.21 -16.53 -19.37
CA VAL A 136 11.02 -15.87 -18.83
C VAL A 136 11.14 -14.35 -19.04
N ALA A 137 10.00 -13.67 -19.15
CA ALA A 137 9.98 -12.22 -19.06
C ALA A 137 10.24 -11.76 -17.62
N PHE A 138 10.74 -10.53 -17.45
CA PHE A 138 11.11 -10.01 -16.14
C PHE A 138 10.65 -8.56 -15.94
N MET A 139 10.08 -8.27 -14.76
CA MET A 139 9.79 -6.91 -14.30
C MET A 139 10.29 -6.73 -12.85
N GLY A 140 11.18 -5.77 -12.62
CA GLY A 140 11.57 -5.34 -11.28
C GLY A 140 10.89 -4.03 -10.90
N LEU A 141 10.18 -3.97 -9.78
CA LEU A 141 9.55 -2.76 -9.28
C LEU A 141 10.31 -2.28 -8.04
N SER A 142 10.72 -1.01 -7.99
CA SER A 142 11.47 -0.47 -6.86
C SER A 142 10.99 0.92 -6.47
N ASN A 143 11.06 1.21 -5.17
CA ASN A 143 10.92 2.57 -4.67
C ASN A 143 12.26 3.35 -4.66
N TRP A 144 13.37 2.62 -4.69
CA TRP A 144 14.73 3.15 -4.60
C TRP A 144 15.50 2.86 -5.88
N ASN A 145 16.48 3.71 -6.19
CA ASN A 145 17.40 3.44 -7.28
C ASN A 145 18.18 2.15 -7.01
N LEU A 146 18.43 1.41 -8.09
CA LEU A 146 19.24 0.20 -8.06
C LEU A 146 20.65 0.53 -8.53
N ASP A 147 21.60 -0.35 -8.22
CA ASP A 147 22.96 -0.22 -8.71
C ASP A 147 23.01 -0.26 -10.27
N PRO A 148 23.73 0.66 -10.92
CA PRO A 148 23.84 0.73 -12.39
C PRO A 148 24.30 -0.58 -13.06
N ALA A 149 25.15 -1.38 -12.42
CA ALA A 149 25.62 -2.64 -12.99
C ALA A 149 24.48 -3.66 -13.20
N LYS A 150 23.39 -3.54 -12.43
CA LYS A 150 22.19 -4.37 -12.57
C LYS A 150 21.23 -3.80 -13.62
N MET A 151 21.19 -2.48 -13.75
CA MET A 151 20.31 -1.75 -14.66
C MET A 151 20.76 -1.79 -16.12
N ASN A 152 22.06 -1.92 -16.40
CA ASN A 152 22.60 -2.00 -17.78
C ASN A 152 22.08 -3.20 -18.60
N ARG A 153 21.43 -4.16 -17.95
CA ARG A 153 20.86 -5.38 -18.56
C ARG A 153 19.36 -5.29 -18.83
N ALA A 154 18.77 -4.11 -18.60
CA ALA A 154 17.34 -3.91 -18.60
C ALA A 154 16.96 -2.50 -19.10
N ILE A 155 15.73 -2.33 -19.54
CA ILE A 155 15.14 -1.02 -19.72
C ILE A 155 14.83 -0.43 -18.34
N LEU A 156 15.34 0.75 -18.04
CA LEU A 156 15.02 1.49 -16.83
C LEU A 156 13.93 2.53 -17.10
N VAL A 157 12.83 2.46 -16.35
CA VAL A 157 11.75 3.45 -16.37
C VAL A 157 11.73 4.18 -15.05
N MET A 158 12.10 5.46 -15.09
CA MET A 158 12.02 6.34 -13.93
C MET A 158 10.63 7.00 -13.86
N ARG A 159 10.00 6.91 -12.70
CA ARG A 159 8.73 7.56 -12.38
C ARG A 159 8.98 8.67 -11.37
N GLU A 160 8.96 9.89 -11.88
CA GLU A 160 9.06 11.10 -11.08
C GLU A 160 7.78 11.36 -10.26
N GLU A 161 7.87 12.33 -9.36
CA GLU A 161 6.70 12.84 -8.65
C GLU A 161 5.76 13.55 -9.61
N LEU A 162 4.45 13.43 -9.34
CA LEU A 162 3.46 14.15 -10.12
C LEU A 162 3.65 15.65 -9.94
N ASN A 163 3.80 16.37 -11.05
CA ASN A 163 3.74 17.82 -10.99
C ASN A 163 2.30 18.30 -10.76
N ARG A 164 2.12 19.60 -10.49
CA ARG A 164 0.80 20.19 -10.20
C ARG A 164 -0.26 19.90 -11.27
N GLU A 165 0.12 19.98 -12.55
CA GLU A 165 -0.83 19.72 -13.64
C GLU A 165 -1.24 18.25 -13.69
N GLU A 166 -0.30 17.34 -13.52
CA GLU A 166 -0.56 15.91 -13.47
C GLU A 166 -1.40 15.51 -12.25
N MET A 167 -1.15 16.14 -11.10
CA MET A 167 -2.00 15.97 -9.91
C MET A 167 -3.44 16.42 -10.19
N ILE A 168 -3.64 17.56 -10.85
CA ILE A 168 -4.98 18.06 -11.22
C ILE A 168 -5.66 17.10 -12.21
N ARG A 169 -4.95 16.65 -13.24
CA ARG A 169 -5.47 15.68 -14.21
C ARG A 169 -5.86 14.36 -13.54
N THR A 170 -5.01 13.86 -12.65
CA THR A 170 -5.27 12.65 -11.86
C THR A 170 -6.47 12.86 -10.93
N GLY A 171 -6.55 14.03 -10.30
CA GLY A 171 -7.68 14.45 -9.47
C GLY A 171 -9.01 14.38 -10.22
N ARG A 172 -9.07 15.00 -11.40
CA ARG A 172 -10.26 14.96 -12.27
C ARG A 172 -10.60 13.56 -12.79
N ALA A 173 -9.61 12.70 -12.98
CA ALA A 173 -9.84 11.32 -13.42
C ALA A 173 -10.39 10.42 -12.31
N ILE A 174 -9.98 10.66 -11.06
CA ILE A 174 -10.43 9.90 -9.88
C ILE A 174 -11.79 10.44 -9.40
N PHE A 175 -11.94 11.76 -9.29
CA PHE A 175 -13.16 12.41 -8.85
C PHE A 175 -14.11 12.58 -10.04
N ARG A 176 -15.05 11.64 -10.19
CA ARG A 176 -15.92 11.50 -11.35
C ARG A 176 -17.12 12.45 -11.32
N HIS A 177 -17.46 12.96 -10.14
CA HIS A 177 -18.46 14.02 -9.99
C HIS A 177 -17.88 15.33 -10.52
N GLU A 178 -18.21 15.71 -11.75
CA GLU A 178 -17.77 16.97 -12.35
C GLU A 178 -18.07 18.16 -11.43
N GLY A 179 -17.02 18.73 -10.82
CA GLY A 179 -16.78 20.16 -10.59
C GLY A 179 -17.81 21.04 -9.88
N SER A 180 -19.05 20.63 -9.63
CA SER A 180 -20.11 21.51 -9.16
C SER A 180 -20.23 21.59 -7.63
N LEU A 181 -19.52 20.75 -6.88
CA LEU A 181 -19.79 20.59 -5.46
C LEU A 181 -18.87 21.35 -4.50
N LEU A 182 -17.65 21.74 -4.90
CA LEU A 182 -16.67 22.32 -3.97
C LEU A 182 -16.13 23.70 -4.36
N PHE A 183 -16.17 24.04 -5.64
CA PHE A 183 -15.86 25.37 -6.12
C PHE A 183 -16.92 25.74 -7.14
N GLY A 184 -18.07 26.22 -6.67
CA GLY A 184 -18.81 27.16 -7.50
C GLY A 184 -17.80 28.22 -7.89
N ALA A 185 -17.52 28.33 -9.19
CA ALA A 185 -16.68 29.40 -9.70
C ALA A 185 -17.26 30.70 -9.16
N SER A 186 -16.63 31.26 -8.12
CA SER A 186 -16.81 32.67 -7.83
C SER A 186 -16.41 33.34 -9.14
N ARG A 187 -17.38 33.97 -9.79
CA ARG A 187 -17.09 34.94 -10.85
C ARG A 187 -16.10 35.90 -10.23
N THR A 188 -14.83 35.75 -10.55
CA THR A 188 -13.85 36.80 -10.28
C THR A 188 -14.36 38.01 -11.04
N ASP A 189 -14.86 38.98 -10.28
CA ASP A 189 -15.22 40.28 -10.81
C ASP A 189 -13.99 40.83 -11.52
N PRO A 190 -14.05 41.24 -12.80
CA PRO A 190 -12.87 41.69 -13.56
C PRO A 190 -12.16 42.92 -12.96
N ASN A 191 -12.67 43.48 -11.85
CA ASN A 191 -12.17 44.66 -11.18
C ASN A 191 -11.39 44.42 -9.88
N ASP A 192 -11.21 43.17 -9.43
CA ASP A 192 -10.32 42.89 -8.30
C ASP A 192 -8.85 42.97 -8.75
N GLN A 193 -8.29 44.18 -8.66
CA GLN A 193 -6.86 44.37 -8.83
C GLN A 193 -6.11 43.65 -7.70
N PRO A 194 -5.07 42.86 -8.01
CA PRO A 194 -4.27 42.21 -6.98
C PRO A 194 -3.47 43.28 -6.24
N GLY A 195 -3.89 43.59 -5.01
CA GLY A 195 -3.14 44.43 -4.09
C GLY A 195 -1.75 43.84 -3.88
N THR A 196 -0.73 44.59 -4.27
CA THR A 196 0.68 44.31 -4.03
C THR A 196 0.95 44.21 -2.51
N ARG A 197 1.00 43.00 -1.98
CA ARG A 197 1.71 42.71 -0.73
C ARG A 197 2.98 41.94 -1.05
N THR A 198 4.07 42.69 -1.11
CA THR A 198 5.43 42.18 -0.98
C THR A 198 5.67 41.81 0.47
N GLU A 199 5.39 40.56 0.84
CA GLU A 199 6.04 39.91 1.97
C GLU A 199 6.88 38.78 1.41
N ARG A 200 8.20 39.01 1.42
CA ARG A 200 9.20 37.96 1.20
C ARG A 200 9.10 37.00 2.38
N GLU A 201 8.24 36.00 2.27
CA GLU A 201 8.32 34.84 3.15
C GLU A 201 9.64 34.12 2.84
N GLN A 202 10.58 34.19 3.77
CA GLN A 202 11.74 33.32 3.77
C GLN A 202 11.24 31.88 3.89
N PRO A 203 11.78 30.92 3.11
CA PRO A 203 11.39 29.54 3.26
C PRO A 203 11.97 29.02 4.58
N GLU A 204 11.15 28.95 5.62
CA GLU A 204 11.44 28.04 6.72
C GLU A 204 11.35 26.61 6.16
N GLU A 205 12.51 26.02 5.85
CA GLU A 205 12.65 24.58 5.68
C GLU A 205 12.28 23.89 7.01
N ARG A 206 10.97 23.73 7.25
CA ARG A 206 10.48 22.73 8.19
C ARG A 206 10.32 21.44 7.42
N ASP A 207 11.03 20.43 7.90
CA ASP A 207 11.19 19.08 7.39
C ASP A 207 9.89 18.24 7.41
N VAL A 208 8.81 18.77 6.81
CA VAL A 208 7.49 18.11 6.69
C VAL A 208 7.41 17.26 5.40
N SER A 209 8.45 17.33 4.56
CA SER A 209 8.46 16.81 3.18
C SER A 209 8.41 15.27 3.06
N THR A 210 8.55 14.53 4.16
CA THR A 210 8.56 13.06 4.20
C THR A 210 7.27 12.43 4.73
N SER A 211 6.30 13.25 5.15
CA SER A 211 5.19 12.77 5.99
C SER A 211 3.96 12.25 5.22
N TYR A 212 3.71 12.77 4.01
CA TYR A 212 2.55 12.41 3.19
C TYR A 212 2.98 12.09 1.75
N GLY A 213 2.35 11.08 1.15
CA GLY A 213 2.66 10.61 -0.20
C GLY A 213 1.47 10.60 -1.14
N LEU A 214 1.69 10.18 -2.38
CA LEU A 214 0.64 10.10 -3.41
C LEU A 214 -0.52 9.17 -3.02
N ARG A 215 -0.28 8.18 -2.16
CA ARG A 215 -1.34 7.29 -1.66
C ARG A 215 -2.33 8.01 -0.74
N ASP A 216 -1.87 8.97 0.06
CA ASP A 216 -2.74 9.85 0.85
C ASP A 216 -3.64 10.68 -0.07
N PHE A 217 -3.04 11.27 -1.11
CA PHE A 217 -3.76 12.05 -2.11
C PHE A 217 -4.82 11.26 -2.87
N TYR A 218 -4.50 10.05 -3.35
CA TYR A 218 -5.49 9.22 -4.04
C TYR A 218 -6.60 8.74 -3.11
N SER A 219 -6.26 8.40 -1.86
CA SER A 219 -7.23 7.95 -0.87
C SER A 219 -8.18 9.09 -0.49
N PHE A 220 -7.66 10.32 -0.36
CA PHE A 220 -8.45 11.53 -0.19
C PHE A 220 -9.47 11.70 -1.32
N LEU A 221 -9.02 11.65 -2.57
CA LEU A 221 -9.90 11.84 -3.73
C LEU A 221 -10.98 10.76 -3.83
N LYS A 222 -10.62 9.49 -3.65
CA LYS A 222 -11.57 8.37 -3.68
C LYS A 222 -12.64 8.50 -2.60
N MET A 223 -12.24 8.88 -1.39
CA MET A 223 -13.18 9.03 -0.30
C MET A 223 -14.11 10.24 -0.49
N LEU A 224 -13.56 11.32 -1.04
CA LEU A 224 -14.35 12.49 -1.39
C LEU A 224 -15.38 12.18 -2.48
N ASP A 225 -15.00 11.41 -3.51
CA ASP A 225 -15.88 10.92 -4.58
C ASP A 225 -17.01 10.06 -4.02
N GLN A 226 -16.69 9.10 -3.15
CA GLN A 226 -17.68 8.25 -2.48
C GLN A 226 -18.68 9.07 -1.65
N ARG A 227 -18.22 10.08 -0.91
CA ARG A 227 -19.10 10.95 -0.13
C ARG A 227 -19.99 11.81 -1.02
N ALA A 228 -19.46 12.28 -2.15
CA ALA A 228 -20.25 12.98 -3.16
C ALA A 228 -21.37 12.08 -3.72
N ASP A 229 -21.08 10.82 -4.02
CA ASP A 229 -22.07 9.82 -4.46
C ASP A 229 -23.18 9.59 -3.42
N GLU A 230 -22.80 9.42 -2.15
CA GLU A 230 -23.75 9.23 -1.05
C GLU A 230 -24.71 10.43 -0.91
N TRP A 231 -24.19 11.66 -1.05
CA TRP A 231 -25.03 12.86 -1.02
C TRP A 231 -25.92 13.00 -2.24
N HIS A 232 -25.42 12.73 -3.44
CA HIS A 232 -26.24 12.78 -4.64
C HIS A 232 -27.45 11.83 -4.52
N ARG A 233 -27.23 10.65 -3.94
CA ARG A 233 -28.31 9.68 -3.65
C ARG A 233 -29.26 10.17 -2.54
N ALA A 234 -28.75 10.73 -1.44
CA ALA A 234 -29.57 11.19 -0.31
C ALA A 234 -30.41 12.44 -0.64
N ASN A 235 -29.86 13.39 -1.40
CA ASN A 235 -30.54 14.61 -1.81
C ASN A 235 -31.61 14.37 -2.87
N SER A 236 -31.52 13.28 -3.63
CA SER A 236 -32.59 12.87 -4.55
C SER A 236 -33.85 12.40 -3.81
N ALA A 237 -33.76 12.15 -2.49
CA ALA A 237 -34.83 11.62 -1.66
C ALA A 237 -35.39 12.62 -0.62
N SER A 238 -34.80 13.82 -0.46
CA SER A 238 -35.06 14.69 0.70
C SER A 238 -35.07 16.19 0.34
N ASN A 239 -36.00 16.98 0.91
CA ASN A 239 -36.02 18.46 0.83
C ASN A 239 -34.93 19.08 1.75
N VAL A 240 -33.66 18.87 1.43
CA VAL A 240 -32.53 19.47 2.18
C VAL A 240 -32.28 20.89 1.68
N THR A 241 -32.14 21.86 2.59
CA THR A 241 -31.83 23.24 2.20
C THR A 241 -30.38 23.38 1.71
N PRO A 242 -30.06 24.37 0.87
CA PRO A 242 -28.70 24.62 0.40
C PRO A 242 -27.68 24.85 1.53
N GLU A 243 -28.08 25.46 2.65
CA GLU A 243 -27.19 25.76 3.78
C GLU A 243 -26.78 24.47 4.51
N ILE A 244 -27.74 23.60 4.83
CA ILE A 244 -27.47 22.30 5.48
C ILE A 244 -26.57 21.45 4.59
N LEU A 245 -26.81 21.49 3.28
CA LEU A 245 -25.98 20.79 2.31
C LEU A 245 -24.55 21.36 2.25
N HIS A 246 -24.38 22.68 2.32
CA HIS A 246 -23.08 23.33 2.34
C HIS A 246 -22.28 22.97 3.59
N GLU A 247 -22.89 23.01 4.77
CA GLU A 247 -22.23 22.59 6.02
C GLU A 247 -21.84 21.12 6.01
N ALA A 248 -22.72 20.23 5.52
CA ALA A 248 -22.42 18.81 5.38
C ALA A 248 -21.24 18.55 4.43
N LYS A 249 -21.17 19.28 3.31
CA LYS A 249 -20.05 19.23 2.36
C LYS A 249 -18.74 19.64 3.01
N LEU A 250 -18.72 20.78 3.70
CA LEU A 250 -17.54 21.26 4.42
C LEU A 250 -17.11 20.27 5.51
N ALA A 251 -18.06 19.70 6.25
CA ALA A 251 -17.78 18.71 7.29
C ALA A 251 -17.12 17.45 6.72
N ALA A 252 -17.57 16.96 5.56
CA ALA A 252 -16.97 15.81 4.92
C ALA A 252 -15.66 16.11 4.19
N LEU A 253 -15.48 17.29 3.59
CA LEU A 253 -14.18 17.71 3.08
C LEU A 253 -13.16 17.73 4.21
N ALA A 254 -13.51 18.40 5.32
CA ALA A 254 -12.68 18.44 6.52
C ALA A 254 -12.38 17.02 7.03
N TYR A 255 -13.39 16.14 7.04
CA TYR A 255 -13.20 14.74 7.37
C TYR A 255 -12.21 14.04 6.43
N CYS A 256 -12.36 14.21 5.11
CA CYS A 256 -11.49 13.57 4.13
C CYS A 256 -10.04 14.02 4.25
N VAL A 257 -9.83 15.31 4.46
CA VAL A 257 -8.50 15.88 4.72
C VAL A 257 -7.91 15.28 5.99
N LYS A 258 -8.63 15.30 7.11
CA LYS A 258 -8.13 14.78 8.40
C LYS A 258 -7.80 13.31 8.36
N ARG A 259 -8.58 12.51 7.62
CA ARG A 259 -8.36 11.07 7.49
C ARG A 259 -7.05 10.78 6.75
N ASN A 260 -6.79 11.49 5.66
CA ASN A 260 -5.68 11.17 4.78
C ASN A 260 -4.41 11.96 5.06
N PHE A 261 -4.54 13.14 5.68
CA PHE A 261 -3.44 14.02 6.01
C PHE A 261 -3.38 14.33 7.52
N GLY A 262 -3.94 13.44 8.36
CA GLY A 262 -3.91 13.56 9.81
C GLY A 262 -2.57 13.18 10.44
N GLY A 263 -2.50 13.21 11.77
CA GLY A 263 -1.45 12.56 12.55
C GLY A 263 -0.13 13.32 12.72
N ILE A 264 0.28 14.22 11.82
CA ILE A 264 1.63 14.82 11.88
C ILE A 264 1.62 16.34 12.08
N SER A 265 0.67 17.08 11.48
CA SER A 265 0.51 18.51 11.76
C SER A 265 -0.45 18.76 12.93
N ALA A 266 0.00 19.57 13.91
CA ALA A 266 -0.81 20.00 15.06
C ALA A 266 -2.08 20.77 14.64
N GLU A 267 -2.05 21.48 13.51
CA GLU A 267 -3.17 22.28 12.98
C GLU A 267 -4.29 21.37 12.45
N LEU A 268 -3.93 20.28 11.77
CA LEU A 268 -4.88 19.28 11.28
C LEU A 268 -5.42 18.38 12.42
N GLN A 269 -4.65 18.23 13.51
CA GLN A 269 -5.03 17.45 14.70
C GLN A 269 -6.12 18.12 15.55
N LYS A 270 -6.04 19.43 15.82
CA LYS A 270 -6.98 20.13 16.73
C LYS A 270 -8.44 20.05 16.26
N THR A 271 -8.64 20.16 14.96
CA THR A 271 -9.99 20.05 14.36
C THR A 271 -10.47 18.59 14.30
N ALA A 272 -9.56 17.60 14.38
CA ALA A 272 -9.87 16.17 14.24
C ALA A 272 -10.38 15.50 15.53
N GLN A 273 -9.92 15.95 16.70
CA GLN A 273 -10.30 15.39 18.01
C GLN A 273 -11.81 15.41 18.25
N GLU A 274 -12.51 16.49 17.86
CA GLU A 274 -13.96 16.65 18.05
C GLU A 274 -14.83 15.68 17.22
N ARG A 275 -14.25 14.97 16.24
CA ARG A 275 -14.99 14.07 15.34
C ARG A 275 -14.31 12.72 15.12
N LEU A 276 -13.28 12.38 15.91
CA LEU A 276 -12.49 11.15 15.72
C LEU A 276 -13.21 9.89 16.24
N LEU A 277 -14.01 10.04 17.30
CA LEU A 277 -14.72 8.95 18.01
C LEU A 277 -15.66 8.15 17.09
N PRO A 278 -16.56 8.76 16.27
CA PRO A 278 -17.41 8.01 15.34
C PRO A 278 -16.66 7.29 14.21
N TYR A 279 -15.37 7.59 14.00
CA TYR A 279 -14.57 6.98 12.94
C TYR A 279 -13.68 5.85 13.41
N LEU A 280 -13.22 5.94 14.65
CA LEU A 280 -12.69 4.81 15.38
C LEU A 280 -13.77 3.71 15.55
N ASP A 281 -15.04 4.08 15.69
CA ASP A 281 -16.16 3.13 15.64
C ASP A 281 -16.26 2.39 14.28
N ASN A 282 -15.79 2.99 13.18
CA ASN A 282 -15.74 2.32 11.86
C ASN A 282 -14.58 1.31 11.73
N LEU A 283 -13.69 1.21 12.71
CA LEU A 283 -12.84 0.02 12.88
C LEU A 283 -13.66 -1.24 13.17
N SER A 284 -14.97 -1.15 13.37
CA SER A 284 -15.87 -2.33 13.45
C SER A 284 -16.48 -2.73 12.10
N GLN A 285 -16.69 -1.80 11.15
CA GLN A 285 -17.29 -2.12 9.85
C GLN A 285 -16.30 -2.82 8.93
N ALA A 286 -16.56 -4.07 8.55
CA ALA A 286 -15.81 -4.75 7.50
C ALA A 286 -15.90 -3.93 6.21
N ASP A 287 -14.89 -3.98 5.34
CA ASP A 287 -15.06 -3.61 3.94
C ASP A 287 -15.55 -4.88 3.22
N PRO A 288 -16.87 -5.11 3.08
CA PRO A 288 -17.43 -6.33 2.51
C PRO A 288 -17.02 -6.53 1.04
N ASP A 289 -16.64 -5.45 0.36
CA ASP A 289 -16.37 -5.46 -1.08
C ASP A 289 -14.87 -5.46 -1.42
N GLY A 290 -13.98 -5.16 -0.44
CA GLY A 290 -12.55 -4.98 -0.68
C GLY A 290 -12.21 -3.88 -1.70
N LYS A 291 -13.19 -3.02 -2.03
CA LYS A 291 -13.09 -1.96 -3.04
C LYS A 291 -12.53 -0.67 -2.46
N ASN A 292 -12.58 -0.52 -1.13
CA ASN A 292 -11.94 0.59 -0.46
C ASN A 292 -10.61 0.08 0.09
N PRO A 293 -9.45 0.54 -0.40
CA PRO A 293 -8.19 0.19 0.22
C PRO A 293 -8.10 0.95 1.55
N VAL A 294 -8.83 0.48 2.57
CA VAL A 294 -8.75 1.02 3.91
C VAL A 294 -7.35 0.72 4.40
N ARG A 295 -6.60 1.78 4.60
CA ARG A 295 -5.23 1.74 5.10
C ARG A 295 -5.27 1.35 6.57
N TYR A 296 -4.28 0.58 7.02
CA TYR A 296 -4.23 0.20 8.43
C TYR A 296 -3.99 1.43 9.31
N PRO A 297 -4.71 1.58 10.43
CA PRO A 297 -4.45 2.66 11.37
C PRO A 297 -3.07 2.49 12.00
N LEU A 298 -2.30 3.57 11.97
CA LEU A 298 -1.07 3.78 12.72
C LEU A 298 -1.34 4.81 13.81
N LEU A 299 -1.40 4.33 15.05
CA LEU A 299 -1.59 5.12 16.25
C LEU A 299 -0.23 5.58 16.77
N LEU A 300 -0.05 6.90 16.83
CA LEU A 300 1.13 7.59 17.33
C LEU A 300 0.79 8.15 18.72
N PRO A 301 1.11 7.44 19.82
CA PRO A 301 0.77 7.88 21.16
C PRO A 301 1.44 9.22 21.49
N ARG A 302 0.66 10.19 22.00
CA ARG A 302 1.16 11.50 22.47
C ARG A 302 1.22 11.54 24.01
N GLY A 303 2.32 12.06 24.55
CA GLY A 303 2.51 12.25 25.99
C GLY A 303 3.54 11.31 26.62
N ARG A 304 4.15 11.73 27.74
CA ARG A 304 5.24 11.00 28.42
C ARG A 304 4.76 9.95 29.43
N SER A 305 3.47 9.93 29.79
CA SER A 305 2.97 9.29 31.03
C SER A 305 2.08 8.08 30.82
N THR A 306 1.54 7.86 29.62
CA THR A 306 0.71 6.69 29.31
C THR A 306 1.30 5.98 28.10
N GLY A 307 2.08 4.92 28.35
CA GLY A 307 2.60 4.07 27.27
C GLY A 307 1.47 3.54 26.38
N GLY A 308 1.80 3.01 25.20
CA GLY A 308 0.81 2.58 24.20
C GLY A 308 -0.32 1.71 24.74
N LEU A 309 -0.08 0.92 25.79
CA LEU A 309 -1.09 0.11 26.47
C LEU A 309 -2.24 0.92 27.10
N GLY A 310 -1.96 2.11 27.65
CA GLY A 310 -2.99 2.97 28.21
C GLY A 310 -3.97 3.45 27.14
N LEU A 311 -3.45 3.79 25.96
CA LEU A 311 -4.26 4.15 24.80
C LEU A 311 -5.11 2.96 24.33
N VAL A 312 -4.51 1.76 24.20
CA VAL A 312 -5.26 0.53 23.86
C VAL A 312 -6.39 0.26 24.86
N ASN A 313 -6.14 0.42 26.16
CA ASN A 313 -7.15 0.18 27.18
C ASN A 313 -8.36 1.13 27.05
N VAL A 314 -8.11 2.42 26.80
CA VAL A 314 -9.18 3.40 26.56
C VAL A 314 -9.95 3.06 25.29
N LEU A 315 -9.26 2.72 24.20
CA LEU A 315 -9.90 2.31 22.94
C LEU A 315 -10.77 1.05 23.14
N GLN A 316 -10.30 0.08 23.93
CA GLN A 316 -11.07 -1.12 24.27
C GLN A 316 -12.31 -0.79 25.09
N THR A 317 -12.18 0.04 26.12
CA THR A 317 -13.27 0.38 27.05
C THR A 317 -14.35 1.21 26.37
N LYS A 318 -13.96 2.09 25.44
CA LYS A 318 -14.89 2.83 24.59
C LYS A 318 -15.53 1.96 23.49
N GLY A 319 -15.14 0.69 23.35
CA GLY A 319 -15.69 -0.24 22.36
C GLY A 319 -15.18 -0.04 20.93
N ILE A 320 -14.19 0.84 20.74
CA ILE A 320 -13.65 1.22 19.43
C ILE A 320 -12.97 0.06 18.71
N LEU A 321 -12.20 -0.75 19.44
CA LEU A 321 -11.50 -1.91 18.88
C LEU A 321 -12.44 -3.12 18.71
N GLY A 322 -13.69 -3.04 19.16
CA GLY A 322 -14.62 -4.16 19.17
C GLY A 322 -14.38 -5.16 20.32
N LYS A 323 -15.06 -6.31 20.27
CA LYS A 323 -15.07 -7.31 21.35
C LYS A 323 -13.93 -8.33 21.27
N GLU A 324 -13.44 -8.63 20.08
CA GLU A 324 -12.45 -9.68 19.82
C GLU A 324 -11.13 -9.04 19.40
N VAL A 325 -10.24 -8.81 20.36
CA VAL A 325 -8.97 -8.10 20.18
C VAL A 325 -7.79 -8.97 20.56
N ALA A 326 -6.92 -9.23 19.59
CA ALA A 326 -5.63 -9.88 19.80
C ALA A 326 -4.53 -8.85 20.02
N LEU A 327 -4.13 -8.66 21.28
CA LEU A 327 -3.02 -7.79 21.62
C LEU A 327 -1.68 -8.51 21.46
N VAL A 328 -0.82 -7.98 20.58
CA VAL A 328 0.54 -8.47 20.35
C VAL A 328 1.52 -7.39 20.77
N PHE A 329 2.18 -7.63 21.90
CA PHE A 329 3.16 -6.71 22.47
C PHE A 329 4.58 -7.16 22.12
N GLY A 330 5.35 -6.29 21.48
CA GLY A 330 6.78 -6.47 21.32
C GLY A 330 7.52 -6.04 22.58
N SER A 331 8.15 -6.99 23.26
CA SER A 331 8.89 -6.71 24.49
C SER A 331 10.14 -5.88 24.20
N SER A 332 10.32 -4.82 25.00
CA SER A 332 11.52 -3.99 25.04
C SER A 332 12.63 -4.57 25.93
N PHE A 333 12.37 -5.67 26.66
CA PHE A 333 13.39 -6.30 27.48
C PHE A 333 14.45 -7.01 26.61
N PRO A 334 15.75 -6.88 26.93
CA PRO A 334 16.84 -7.47 26.15
C PRO A 334 16.75 -9.00 26.03
N GLU A 335 16.25 -9.66 27.07
CA GLU A 335 16.14 -11.13 27.16
C GLU A 335 14.94 -11.70 26.36
N ASP A 336 13.96 -10.86 26.02
CA ASP A 336 12.77 -11.24 25.25
C ASP A 336 12.99 -11.19 23.72
N GLY A 337 14.25 -11.14 23.28
CA GLY A 337 14.63 -11.34 21.87
C GLY A 337 14.66 -12.80 21.42
N SER A 338 14.31 -13.76 22.29
CA SER A 338 14.35 -15.18 21.94
C SER A 338 13.43 -15.49 20.75
N LEU A 339 13.91 -16.32 19.81
CA LEU A 339 13.12 -16.79 18.66
C LEU A 339 11.77 -17.41 19.09
N ALA A 340 11.74 -18.07 20.26
CA ALA A 340 10.51 -18.63 20.82
C ALA A 340 9.48 -17.54 21.19
N PHE A 341 9.91 -16.40 21.74
CA PHE A 341 9.02 -15.28 22.02
C PHE A 341 8.48 -14.67 20.72
N LEU A 342 9.37 -14.41 19.76
CA LEU A 342 8.98 -13.83 18.46
C LEU A 342 7.99 -14.74 17.72
N ASN A 343 8.23 -16.06 17.69
CA ASN A 343 7.32 -17.02 17.09
C ASN A 343 5.96 -17.03 17.78
N ARG A 344 5.90 -16.96 19.12
CA ARG A 344 4.62 -16.83 19.84
C ARG A 344 3.87 -15.55 19.47
N CYS A 345 4.58 -14.44 19.26
CA CYS A 345 3.94 -13.21 18.79
C CYS A 345 3.40 -13.37 17.37
N ILE A 346 4.16 -14.00 16.47
CA ILE A 346 3.72 -14.28 15.09
C ILE A 346 2.51 -15.24 15.08
N ASP A 347 2.51 -16.28 15.92
CA ASP A 347 1.38 -17.21 16.05
C ASP A 347 0.11 -16.51 16.54
N LYS A 348 0.24 -15.54 17.45
CA LYS A 348 -0.90 -14.70 17.87
C LYS A 348 -1.42 -13.85 16.71
N VAL A 349 -0.54 -13.24 15.90
CA VAL A 349 -0.95 -12.51 14.70
C VAL A 349 -1.68 -13.44 13.74
N LYS A 350 -1.11 -14.62 13.47
CA LYS A 350 -1.71 -15.64 12.61
C LYS A 350 -3.12 -16.01 13.08
N HIS A 351 -3.26 -16.37 14.36
CA HIS A 351 -4.54 -16.76 14.92
C HIS A 351 -5.58 -15.64 14.84
N GLY A 352 -5.20 -14.40 15.18
CA GLY A 352 -6.12 -13.27 15.10
C GLY A 352 -6.58 -12.97 13.66
N LEU A 353 -5.69 -13.10 12.67
CA LEU A 353 -6.06 -12.96 11.25
C LEU A 353 -6.99 -14.08 10.75
N GLU A 354 -6.79 -15.32 11.21
CA GLU A 354 -7.63 -16.48 10.86
C GLU A 354 -9.02 -16.39 11.51
N SER A 355 -9.07 -15.96 12.78
CA SER A 355 -10.30 -15.84 13.57
C SER A 355 -11.13 -14.61 13.23
N GLY A 356 -10.56 -13.62 12.53
CA GLY A 356 -11.28 -12.39 12.19
C GLY A 356 -11.26 -11.32 13.27
N GLU A 357 -10.28 -11.38 14.17
CA GLU A 357 -10.09 -10.46 15.28
C GLU A 357 -9.45 -9.14 14.85
N VAL A 358 -9.52 -8.13 15.72
CA VAL A 358 -8.70 -6.93 15.60
C VAL A 358 -7.34 -7.20 16.25
N VAL A 359 -6.32 -7.37 15.42
CA VAL A 359 -4.94 -7.57 15.86
C VAL A 359 -4.30 -6.20 16.11
N VAL A 360 -3.89 -5.95 17.35
CA VAL A 360 -3.23 -4.71 17.75
C VAL A 360 -1.76 -4.98 18.01
N LEU A 361 -0.89 -4.46 17.15
CA LEU A 361 0.56 -4.53 17.27
C LEU A 361 1.05 -3.34 18.10
N VAL A 362 1.60 -3.61 19.27
CA VAL A 362 2.16 -2.56 20.16
C VAL A 362 3.65 -2.76 20.27
N ASN A 363 4.43 -1.74 19.87
CA ASN A 363 5.90 -1.78 19.94
C ASN A 363 6.49 -3.05 19.26
N ALA A 364 5.92 -3.44 18.13
CA ALA A 364 6.15 -4.74 17.52
C ALA A 364 7.28 -4.75 16.48
N ALA A 365 8.20 -3.78 16.55
CA ALA A 365 9.31 -3.61 15.61
C ALA A 365 10.07 -4.91 15.30
N LYS A 366 10.32 -5.73 16.32
CA LYS A 366 11.05 -7.01 16.20
C LYS A 366 10.34 -8.07 15.34
N ILE A 367 9.02 -7.95 15.10
CA ILE A 367 8.25 -8.90 14.29
C ILE A 367 7.76 -8.29 12.97
N TYR A 368 7.99 -7.00 12.69
CA TYR A 368 7.54 -6.37 11.45
C TYR A 368 8.08 -7.06 10.20
N GLU A 369 9.30 -7.60 10.26
CA GLU A 369 9.84 -8.46 9.19
C GLU A 369 8.91 -9.65 8.92
N ALA A 370 8.49 -10.35 9.98
CA ALA A 370 7.71 -11.56 9.85
C ALA A 370 6.26 -11.33 9.43
N VAL A 371 5.74 -10.12 9.62
CA VAL A 371 4.38 -9.72 9.23
C VAL A 371 4.36 -8.71 8.08
N TYR A 372 5.49 -8.55 7.38
CA TYR A 372 5.69 -7.48 6.39
C TYR A 372 4.68 -7.57 5.23
N ASP A 373 4.42 -8.78 4.70
CA ASP A 373 3.41 -9.00 3.67
C ASP A 373 2.01 -8.56 4.15
N ALA A 374 1.66 -8.86 5.41
CA ALA A 374 0.39 -8.44 5.99
C ALA A 374 0.30 -6.93 6.15
N LEU A 375 1.34 -6.29 6.69
CA LEU A 375 1.41 -4.83 6.82
C LEU A 375 1.34 -4.12 5.46
N ASN A 376 1.91 -4.75 4.42
CA ASN A 376 1.87 -4.24 3.06
C ASN A 376 0.58 -4.54 2.29
N GLN A 377 -0.37 -5.24 2.91
CA GLN A 377 -1.60 -5.73 2.28
C GLN A 377 -1.34 -6.62 1.06
N TYR A 378 -0.23 -7.36 1.07
CA TYR A 378 0.15 -8.28 0.00
C TYR A 378 -0.63 -9.60 0.15
N TYR A 379 -1.91 -9.55 -0.21
CA TYR A 379 -2.81 -10.70 -0.15
C TYR A 379 -2.89 -11.42 -1.49
N THR A 380 -2.86 -12.75 -1.44
CA THR A 380 -3.25 -13.61 -2.56
C THR A 380 -4.71 -14.02 -2.37
N VAL A 381 -5.52 -13.90 -3.42
CA VAL A 381 -6.92 -14.33 -3.38
C VAL A 381 -7.05 -15.67 -4.09
N PHE A 382 -7.58 -16.66 -3.40
CA PHE A 382 -7.87 -17.98 -3.95
C PHE A 382 -9.26 -18.42 -3.52
N ALA A 383 -10.12 -18.80 -4.47
CA ALA A 383 -11.52 -19.19 -4.23
C ALA A 383 -12.31 -18.16 -3.38
N GLY A 384 -12.07 -16.87 -3.61
CA GLY A 384 -12.72 -15.77 -2.85
C GLY A 384 -12.16 -15.54 -1.44
N GLN A 385 -11.20 -16.34 -0.98
CA GLN A 385 -10.54 -16.19 0.31
C GLN A 385 -9.20 -15.49 0.17
N LYS A 386 -8.87 -14.61 1.14
CA LYS A 386 -7.59 -13.91 1.19
C LYS A 386 -6.56 -14.76 1.94
N TYR A 387 -5.33 -14.78 1.45
CA TYR A 387 -4.19 -15.45 2.08
C TYR A 387 -2.97 -14.53 2.11
N VAL A 388 -2.19 -14.61 3.17
CA VAL A 388 -0.94 -13.85 3.35
C VAL A 388 0.18 -14.78 3.81
N ASN A 389 1.43 -14.46 3.48
CA ASN A 389 2.56 -15.17 4.08
C ASN A 389 2.98 -14.47 5.36
N LEU A 390 3.14 -15.22 6.44
CA LEU A 390 3.74 -14.74 7.68
C LEU A 390 4.91 -15.65 8.04
N GLY A 391 5.95 -15.12 8.67
CA GLY A 391 7.02 -15.94 9.21
C GLY A 391 8.40 -15.31 9.14
N LEU A 392 9.35 -15.90 9.84
CA LEU A 392 10.65 -15.29 10.14
C LEU A 392 11.77 -16.11 9.51
N GLY A 393 12.69 -15.45 8.79
CA GLY A 393 13.77 -16.13 8.07
C GLY A 393 13.29 -17.02 6.93
N ASN A 394 13.49 -18.33 7.02
CA ASN A 394 13.07 -19.30 5.99
C ASN A 394 11.74 -20.01 6.33
N ASP A 395 11.19 -19.78 7.53
CA ASP A 395 9.98 -20.44 7.99
C ASP A 395 8.80 -19.52 7.75
N HIS A 396 8.13 -19.70 6.61
CA HIS A 396 6.94 -18.94 6.22
C HIS A 396 5.72 -19.85 6.13
N ALA A 397 4.63 -19.41 6.76
CA ALA A 397 3.31 -20.03 6.67
C ALA A 397 2.39 -19.17 5.81
N LYS A 398 1.63 -19.82 4.92
CA LYS A 398 0.45 -19.21 4.31
C LYS A 398 -0.71 -19.25 5.30
N VAL A 399 -1.27 -18.08 5.57
CA VAL A 399 -2.33 -17.87 6.55
C VAL A 399 -3.57 -17.37 5.83
N GLN A 400 -4.71 -17.98 6.09
CA GLN A 400 -6.00 -17.49 5.59
C GLN A 400 -6.41 -16.28 6.42
N VAL A 401 -6.87 -15.21 5.76
CA VAL A 401 -7.27 -13.97 6.40
C VAL A 401 -8.77 -13.84 6.32
N ALA A 402 -9.43 -13.85 7.48
CA ALA A 402 -10.86 -13.63 7.57
C ALA A 402 -11.23 -12.22 7.07
N SER A 403 -12.41 -12.10 6.46
CA SER A 403 -12.89 -10.82 5.89
C SER A 403 -13.11 -9.73 6.95
N THR A 404 -13.34 -10.11 8.20
CA THR A 404 -13.53 -9.22 9.35
C THR A 404 -12.21 -8.84 10.05
N ALA A 405 -11.11 -9.55 9.77
CA ALA A 405 -9.82 -9.33 10.41
C ALA A 405 -9.29 -7.92 10.15
N LYS A 406 -8.74 -7.28 11.18
CA LYS A 406 -8.17 -5.92 11.10
C LYS A 406 -6.83 -5.86 11.79
N LEU A 407 -5.97 -4.99 11.27
CA LEU A 407 -4.63 -4.75 11.81
C LEU A 407 -4.53 -3.29 12.24
N VAL A 408 -4.18 -3.06 13.49
CA VAL A 408 -3.93 -1.73 14.08
C VAL A 408 -2.51 -1.72 14.60
N ILE A 409 -1.74 -0.70 14.24
CA ILE A 409 -0.36 -0.55 14.63
C ILE A 409 -0.28 0.59 15.63
N LEU A 410 0.37 0.37 16.77
CA LEU A 410 0.70 1.38 17.75
C LEU A 410 2.22 1.42 17.89
N GLU A 411 2.82 2.43 17.26
CA GLU A 411 4.26 2.60 17.19
C GLU A 411 4.61 4.02 17.67
N PRO A 412 5.25 4.17 18.85
CA PRO A 412 5.69 5.48 19.34
C PRO A 412 6.81 6.10 18.48
N GLU A 413 7.63 5.28 17.83
CA GLU A 413 8.77 5.73 17.03
C GLU A 413 8.54 5.42 15.54
N PRO A 414 7.73 6.23 14.82
CA PRO A 414 7.39 5.97 13.42
C PRO A 414 8.61 5.99 12.49
N GLN A 415 9.76 6.53 12.92
CA GLN A 415 11.00 6.49 12.16
C GLN A 415 11.55 5.06 12.00
N LEU A 416 11.10 4.10 12.80
CA LEU A 416 11.45 2.68 12.67
C LEU A 416 10.70 2.00 11.52
N LEU A 417 9.64 2.62 11.00
CA LEU A 417 8.89 2.12 9.86
C LEU A 417 9.46 2.71 8.58
N ASP A 418 9.60 1.88 7.55
CA ASP A 418 10.04 2.36 6.24
C ASP A 418 8.99 3.30 5.59
N THR A 419 9.46 4.17 4.69
CA THR A 419 8.60 5.12 3.99
C THR A 419 7.48 4.44 3.17
N PRO A 420 7.70 3.31 2.48
CA PRO A 420 6.61 2.56 1.83
C PRO A 420 5.47 2.16 2.77
N LEU A 421 5.80 1.68 3.96
CA LEU A 421 4.86 1.24 4.97
C LEU A 421 4.11 2.43 5.60
N LEU A 422 4.83 3.50 5.95
CA LEU A 422 4.20 4.74 6.42
C LEU A 422 3.19 5.31 5.41
N ASN A 423 3.46 5.20 4.10
CA ASN A 423 2.54 5.63 3.04
C ASN A 423 1.37 4.66 2.81
N ARG A 424 1.41 3.45 3.37
CA ARG A 424 0.32 2.47 3.36
C ARG A 424 -0.61 2.60 4.57
N MET A 425 -0.20 3.32 5.60
CA MET A 425 -0.95 3.46 6.85
C MET A 425 -1.70 4.80 6.94
N GLU A 426 -2.74 4.81 7.77
CA GLU A 426 -3.52 5.98 8.12
C GLU A 426 -3.09 6.48 9.51
N LYS A 427 -2.59 7.72 9.61
CA LYS A 427 -1.81 8.17 10.77
C LYS A 427 -2.67 8.96 11.75
N TYR A 428 -2.65 8.54 13.02
CA TYR A 428 -3.43 9.14 14.10
C TYR A 428 -2.55 9.41 15.31
N ALA A 429 -2.27 10.68 15.59
CA ALA A 429 -1.60 11.04 16.83
C ALA A 429 -2.63 11.26 17.93
N LEU A 430 -2.60 10.44 18.99
CA LEU A 430 -3.61 10.43 20.04
C LEU A 430 -2.99 10.27 21.42
N SER A 431 -3.50 11.00 22.41
CA SER A 431 -3.31 10.67 23.82
C SER A 431 -4.58 10.00 24.37
N PRO A 432 -4.52 9.27 25.50
CA PRO A 432 -5.72 8.80 26.18
C PRO A 432 -6.70 9.94 26.52
N GLU A 433 -6.18 11.11 26.87
CA GLU A 433 -6.96 12.32 27.17
C GLU A 433 -7.77 12.79 25.96
N ASP A 434 -7.28 12.59 24.74
CA ASP A 434 -8.01 12.96 23.52
C ASP A 434 -9.33 12.17 23.35
N LEU A 435 -9.44 11.02 24.01
CA LEU A 435 -10.60 10.11 23.93
C LEU A 435 -11.54 10.22 25.14
N LEU A 436 -11.16 11.01 26.15
CA LEU A 436 -12.01 11.28 27.31
C LEU A 436 -12.97 12.42 27.00
N SER A 437 -14.22 12.26 27.43
CA SER A 437 -15.21 13.34 27.45
C SER A 437 -14.78 14.45 28.42
N ASN A 438 -15.38 15.64 28.29
CA ASN A 438 -15.11 16.75 29.20
C ASN A 438 -15.48 16.41 30.66
N GLU A 439 -16.43 15.49 30.87
CA GLU A 439 -16.80 14.99 32.20
C GLU A 439 -15.79 13.99 32.77
N GLU A 440 -15.16 13.16 31.93
CA GLU A 440 -14.13 12.19 32.34
C GLU A 440 -12.75 12.83 32.54
N LYS A 441 -12.55 14.07 32.07
CA LYS A 441 -11.31 14.84 32.23
C LYS A 441 -11.23 15.62 33.54
N ASN A 442 -12.38 15.87 34.17
CA ASN A 442 -12.52 16.57 35.45
C ASN A 442 -12.68 15.56 36.59
#